data_AF-A0A183NY77-F1
#
_entry.id   AF-A0A183NY77-F1
#
_cell.length_a   1.000
_cell.length_b   1.000
_cell.length_c   1.000
_cell.angle_alpha   90.00
_cell.angle_beta   90.00
_cell.angle_gamma   90.00
#
_symmetry.space_group_name_H-M   'P 1'
#
loop_
_entity.id
_entity.type
_entity.pdbx_description
1 polymer ?
#
loop_
_entity_poly.entity_id
_entity_poly.type
_entity_poly.pdbx_seq_one_letter_code
_entity_poly.pdbx_strand_id
1 'polypeptide(L)'
;MSYLRVLAEGCKTFVANKPSIQGSRGSGIPPNGYLVFVDASATEPCQSEDLLAYALACQLEFGTDRPVAGYVNMCPTQLSIKPEDVRSSISTFIHEMAHALGFSSTSYAFLREEDGTPRTPRDPQTNLPALGQDSDYIYLASKSTVTKVQRIWVSAVSTTIRTIDVFVLPSVLAEARAHYNCPTMDGMDLENDGGSGTAFVHFEKRITEDELMSGSYSKDSYVSSLTLAYFKDTGWYNVNMSMAQNWRFGKNWGCEFVQLSCYEYMKIQVAKNNPITPYCNKLSSTDVKCLVYDDAFGSCDLQRQKEKVPGENQYFTSIDGVSASDLPYYAGGPSLSDRCPIHRVCYSQNNYALQYFGQDSICVNHDTYAPWISIVGGFYRDISFPYASCHKYNCSSVGIELLVGQQVTKCSDGESIPINAYGNNINARGLVLCPTCNAACSHRNIVVLIALPANYLLN
;
A
#
# COMPACT_ATOMS: atom_id res chain seq x y z
N MET A 1 33.66 16.08 15.73
CA MET A 1 33.12 15.71 14.40
C MET A 1 33.96 14.55 13.88
N SER A 2 33.52 13.34 14.12
CA SER A 2 34.22 12.12 13.73
C SER A 2 33.72 11.70 12.36
N TYR A 3 34.59 11.72 11.35
CA TYR A 3 34.28 11.25 10.00
C TYR A 3 33.97 9.75 10.02
N LEU A 4 32.97 9.33 9.24
CA LEU A 4 32.50 7.96 9.11
C LEU A 4 33.63 7.09 8.53
N ARG A 5 34.19 6.18 9.34
CA ARG A 5 35.24 5.25 8.90
C ARG A 5 34.61 4.06 8.20
N VAL A 6 34.31 4.19 6.91
CA VAL A 6 34.02 3.03 6.06
C VAL A 6 35.28 2.15 6.02
N LEU A 7 35.13 0.88 6.42
CA LEU A 7 36.22 -0.08 6.63
C LEU A 7 36.67 -0.71 5.30
N ALA A 8 37.32 0.09 4.45
CA ALA A 8 38.08 -0.43 3.32
C ALA A 8 39.46 0.23 3.28
N GLU A 9 40.53 -0.57 3.29
CA GLU A 9 41.91 -0.09 3.07
C GLU A 9 42.12 0.45 1.64
N GLY A 10 41.22 0.07 0.72
CA GLY A 10 41.05 0.54 -0.64
C GLY A 10 39.88 -0.21 -1.30
N CYS A 11 39.53 0.10 -2.54
CA CYS A 11 38.51 -0.65 -3.28
C CYS A 11 39.07 -2.02 -3.69
N LYS A 12 38.41 -3.11 -3.26
CA LYS A 12 38.69 -4.45 -3.81
C LYS A 12 38.15 -4.50 -5.23
N THR A 13 39.06 -4.62 -6.19
CA THR A 13 38.77 -4.71 -7.62
C THR A 13 39.35 -6.01 -8.17
N PHE A 14 38.88 -6.43 -9.34
CA PHE A 14 39.54 -7.51 -10.09
C PHE A 14 40.30 -6.91 -11.26
N VAL A 15 41.61 -7.10 -11.27
CA VAL A 15 42.49 -6.67 -12.36
C VAL A 15 43.05 -7.93 -13.00
N ALA A 16 42.73 -8.16 -14.28
CA ALA A 16 43.11 -9.39 -14.99
C ALA A 16 42.74 -10.67 -14.21
N ASN A 17 41.49 -10.75 -13.71
CA ASN A 17 40.97 -11.85 -12.89
C ASN A 17 41.73 -12.14 -11.58
N LYS A 18 42.55 -11.19 -11.09
CA LYS A 18 43.17 -11.28 -9.77
C LYS A 18 42.57 -10.23 -8.82
N PRO A 19 42.29 -10.58 -7.56
CA PRO A 19 41.90 -9.59 -6.56
C PRO A 19 43.03 -8.57 -6.39
N SER A 20 42.71 -7.29 -6.50
CA SER A 20 43.63 -6.18 -6.32
C SER A 20 42.96 -5.11 -5.46
N ILE A 21 43.70 -4.52 -4.54
CA ILE A 21 43.24 -3.35 -3.79
C ILE A 21 43.72 -2.12 -4.57
N GLN A 22 42.77 -1.33 -5.06
CA GLN A 22 43.05 -0.08 -5.77
C GLN A 22 42.47 1.13 -5.03
N GLY A 23 43.06 2.29 -5.29
CA GLY A 23 42.65 3.56 -4.71
C GLY A 23 43.24 3.82 -3.32
N SER A 24 43.21 5.08 -2.91
CA SER A 24 43.59 5.52 -1.57
C SER A 24 42.34 5.77 -0.73
N ARG A 25 42.41 5.48 0.57
CA ARG A 25 41.33 5.77 1.52
C ARG A 25 40.96 7.26 1.46
N GLY A 26 39.73 7.56 1.03
CA GLY A 26 39.19 8.91 1.02
C GLY A 26 38.70 9.39 2.39
N SER A 27 38.15 10.59 2.44
CA SER A 27 37.55 11.19 3.65
C SER A 27 36.32 10.44 4.19
N GLY A 28 35.81 9.45 3.46
CA GLY A 28 34.60 8.70 3.80
C GLY A 28 33.32 9.49 3.52
N ILE A 29 32.20 8.99 4.05
CA ILE A 29 30.88 9.63 3.95
C ILE A 29 30.79 10.74 5.02
N PRO A 30 30.15 11.88 4.73
CA PRO A 30 29.92 12.92 5.73
C PRO A 30 29.16 12.39 6.97
N PRO A 31 29.31 13.04 8.15
CA PRO A 31 28.43 12.78 9.29
C PRO A 31 26.95 12.90 8.86
N ASN A 32 26.11 11.99 9.33
CA ASN A 32 24.69 11.87 8.96
C ASN A 32 24.43 11.61 7.46
N GLY A 33 25.46 11.32 6.67
CA GLY A 33 25.29 10.86 5.30
C GLY A 33 24.72 9.45 5.25
N TYR A 34 24.14 9.14 4.10
CA TYR A 34 23.70 7.82 3.70
C TYR A 34 24.12 7.61 2.24
N LEU A 35 24.74 6.47 1.92
CA LEU A 35 25.16 6.13 0.57
C LEU A 35 24.21 5.10 -0.05
N VAL A 36 23.60 5.44 -1.19
CA VAL A 36 22.77 4.50 -1.95
C VAL A 36 23.53 4.06 -3.18
N PHE A 37 23.68 2.76 -3.36
CA PHE A 37 24.10 2.17 -4.63
C PHE A 37 22.84 1.79 -5.41
N VAL A 38 22.68 2.37 -6.60
CA VAL A 38 21.53 2.10 -7.46
C VAL A 38 21.99 1.35 -8.70
N ASP A 39 21.31 0.26 -9.02
CA ASP A 39 21.60 -0.61 -10.15
C ASP A 39 20.30 -0.93 -10.91
N ALA A 40 20.44 -1.38 -12.15
CA ALA A 40 19.35 -1.83 -13.01
C ALA A 40 19.77 -3.12 -13.76
N SER A 41 20.19 -4.11 -12.97
CA SER A 41 20.72 -5.37 -13.46
C SER A 41 19.65 -6.46 -13.49
N ALA A 42 19.63 -7.23 -14.59
CA ALA A 42 18.76 -8.40 -14.76
C ALA A 42 19.31 -9.60 -13.99
N THR A 43 19.27 -9.53 -12.66
CA THR A 43 19.72 -10.58 -11.75
C THR A 43 18.71 -11.74 -11.69
N GLU A 44 19.09 -12.87 -11.08
CA GLU A 44 18.20 -14.02 -10.90
C GLU A 44 16.87 -13.66 -10.19
N PRO A 45 16.85 -12.86 -9.10
CA PRO A 45 15.60 -12.39 -8.51
C PRO A 45 14.69 -11.65 -9.50
N CYS A 46 15.27 -10.85 -10.40
CA CYS A 46 14.53 -10.10 -11.42
C CYS A 46 13.95 -10.97 -12.55
N GLN A 47 14.19 -12.27 -12.54
CA GLN A 47 13.52 -13.21 -13.45
C GLN A 47 12.10 -13.56 -13.00
N SER A 48 11.75 -13.27 -11.74
CA SER A 48 10.36 -13.35 -11.26
C SER A 48 9.51 -12.26 -11.91
N GLU A 49 8.31 -12.60 -12.39
CA GLU A 49 7.35 -11.62 -12.91
C GLU A 49 6.76 -10.73 -11.80
N ASP A 50 6.85 -11.18 -10.54
CA ASP A 50 6.25 -10.49 -9.39
C ASP A 50 7.25 -9.56 -8.65
N LEU A 51 8.52 -9.51 -9.07
CA LEU A 51 9.55 -8.69 -8.43
C LEU A 51 9.94 -7.49 -9.31
N LEU A 52 9.55 -6.29 -8.88
CA LEU A 52 9.86 -5.04 -9.61
C LEU A 52 11.24 -4.47 -9.27
N ALA A 53 11.68 -4.66 -8.03
CA ALA A 53 12.95 -4.20 -7.50
C ALA A 53 13.26 -4.95 -6.19
N TYR A 54 14.47 -4.77 -5.67
CA TYR A 54 14.82 -5.23 -4.34
C TYR A 54 15.90 -4.34 -3.73
N ALA A 55 15.91 -4.24 -2.40
CA ALA A 55 16.90 -3.48 -1.67
C ALA A 55 17.20 -4.00 -0.27
N LEU A 56 18.37 -3.63 0.23
CA LEU A 56 18.81 -3.94 1.59
C LEU A 56 19.87 -2.97 2.07
N ALA A 57 19.99 -2.86 3.40
CA ALA A 57 21.14 -2.21 4.03
C ALA A 57 22.39 -3.08 3.82
N CYS A 58 23.46 -2.48 3.27
CA CYS A 58 24.73 -3.18 3.05
C CYS A 58 25.75 -2.90 4.15
N GLN A 59 25.62 -1.79 4.87
CA GLN A 59 26.55 -1.40 5.94
C GLN A 59 25.80 -0.70 7.06
N LEU A 60 26.07 -1.16 8.29
CA LEU A 60 25.64 -0.50 9.52
C LEU A 60 26.80 0.31 10.13
N GLU A 61 26.46 1.37 10.86
CA GLU A 61 27.39 2.11 11.69
C GLU A 61 27.68 1.35 12.99
N PHE A 62 28.94 1.25 13.38
CA PHE A 62 29.39 0.35 14.45
C PHE A 62 28.84 0.69 15.86
N GLY A 63 28.64 1.97 16.18
CA GLY A 63 28.20 2.39 17.51
C GLY A 63 26.68 2.46 17.69
N THR A 64 25.95 2.70 16.60
CA THR A 64 24.51 3.04 16.58
C THR A 64 23.68 2.00 15.84
N ASP A 65 24.32 1.04 15.15
CA ASP A 65 23.68 0.05 14.29
C ASP A 65 22.84 0.65 13.14
N ARG A 66 22.93 1.97 12.93
CA ARG A 66 22.17 2.67 11.90
C ARG A 66 22.64 2.23 10.51
N PRO A 67 21.75 1.91 9.56
CA PRO A 67 22.10 1.79 8.15
C PRO A 67 22.76 3.06 7.60
N VAL A 68 23.96 2.92 7.02
CA VAL A 68 24.74 4.03 6.43
C VAL A 68 25.02 3.85 4.95
N ALA A 69 24.86 2.62 4.45
CA ALA A 69 24.83 2.37 3.02
C ALA A 69 23.79 1.28 2.70
N GLY A 70 23.12 1.45 1.57
CA GLY A 70 22.17 0.49 1.03
C GLY A 70 22.35 0.29 -0.46
N TYR A 71 21.88 -0.84 -0.94
CA TYR A 71 21.85 -1.20 -2.35
C TYR A 71 20.40 -1.34 -2.79
N VAL A 72 20.08 -0.78 -3.95
CA VAL A 72 18.77 -0.86 -4.59
C VAL A 72 18.99 -1.30 -6.02
N ASN A 73 18.35 -2.39 -6.43
CA ASN A 73 18.33 -2.83 -7.83
C ASN A 73 16.92 -2.77 -8.38
N MET A 74 16.77 -2.02 -9.47
CA MET A 74 15.53 -1.85 -10.21
C MET A 74 15.48 -2.87 -11.35
N CYS A 75 14.53 -3.80 -11.36
CA CYS A 75 14.50 -4.87 -12.36
C CYS A 75 14.14 -4.30 -13.75
N PRO A 76 15.09 -4.30 -14.72
CA PRO A 76 14.98 -3.47 -15.93
C PRO A 76 13.84 -3.90 -16.87
N THR A 77 13.43 -5.16 -16.83
CA THR A 77 12.36 -5.70 -17.68
C THR A 77 10.97 -5.59 -17.06
N GLN A 78 10.88 -5.37 -15.74
CA GLN A 78 9.61 -5.31 -15.01
C GLN A 78 9.12 -3.89 -14.76
N LEU A 79 10.03 -2.91 -14.85
CA LEU A 79 9.70 -1.50 -14.63
C LEU A 79 9.30 -0.80 -15.92
N SER A 80 8.18 -0.09 -15.85
CA SER A 80 7.71 0.77 -16.93
C SER A 80 8.08 2.22 -16.65
N ILE A 81 8.67 2.87 -17.66
CA ILE A 81 8.97 4.32 -17.67
C ILE A 81 7.96 5.10 -18.51
N LYS A 82 6.84 4.47 -18.89
CA LYS A 82 5.78 5.18 -19.59
C LYS A 82 5.13 6.21 -18.66
N PRO A 83 4.69 7.37 -19.15
CA PRO A 83 4.15 8.44 -18.31
C PRO A 83 3.06 7.97 -17.33
N GLU A 84 2.23 7.02 -17.74
CA GLU A 84 1.16 6.42 -16.92
C GLU A 84 1.67 5.55 -15.76
N ASP A 85 2.90 5.03 -15.84
CA ASP A 85 3.49 4.09 -14.87
C ASP A 85 4.67 4.72 -14.09
N VAL A 86 5.15 5.91 -14.47
CA VAL A 86 6.27 6.59 -13.77
C VAL A 86 5.98 6.75 -12.28
N ARG A 87 4.73 7.07 -11.91
CA ARG A 87 4.34 7.22 -10.51
C ARG A 87 4.54 5.93 -9.71
N SER A 88 4.14 4.81 -10.30
CA SER A 88 4.34 3.47 -9.76
C SER A 88 5.81 3.16 -9.56
N SER A 89 6.65 3.41 -10.57
CA SER A 89 8.10 3.18 -10.51
C SER A 89 8.78 4.01 -9.42
N ILE A 90 8.33 5.25 -9.19
CA ILE A 90 8.78 6.07 -8.07
C ILE A 90 8.34 5.46 -6.73
N SER A 91 7.09 5.02 -6.62
CA SER A 91 6.57 4.37 -5.41
C SER A 91 7.39 3.13 -5.05
N THR A 92 7.66 2.27 -6.04
CA THR A 92 8.54 1.10 -5.89
C THR A 92 9.92 1.51 -5.42
N PHE A 93 10.55 2.53 -6.00
CA PHE A 93 11.86 2.97 -5.53
C PHE A 93 11.83 3.47 -4.08
N ILE A 94 10.78 4.20 -3.67
CA ILE A 94 10.63 4.67 -2.28
C ILE A 94 10.45 3.49 -1.32
N HIS A 95 9.68 2.46 -1.71
CA HIS A 95 9.51 1.22 -0.97
C HIS A 95 10.85 0.51 -0.77
N GLU A 96 11.62 0.32 -1.84
CA GLU A 96 12.95 -0.29 -1.74
C GLU A 96 13.92 0.54 -0.89
N MET A 97 13.83 1.87 -0.99
CA MET A 97 14.59 2.75 -0.11
C MET A 97 14.24 2.53 1.36
N ALA A 98 12.99 2.21 1.70
CA ALA A 98 12.62 1.89 3.09
C ALA A 98 13.28 0.59 3.57
N HIS A 99 13.38 -0.45 2.72
CA HIS A 99 14.17 -1.64 3.04
C HIS A 99 15.66 -1.32 3.21
N ALA A 100 16.25 -0.51 2.32
CA ALA A 100 17.63 -0.06 2.44
C ALA A 100 17.88 0.73 3.74
N LEU A 101 16.89 1.51 4.19
CA LEU A 101 16.92 2.27 5.44
C LEU A 101 16.65 1.41 6.69
N GLY A 102 16.35 0.12 6.52
CA GLY A 102 16.33 -0.87 7.58
C GLY A 102 14.94 -1.39 7.96
N PHE A 103 13.91 -1.18 7.15
CA PHE A 103 12.68 -1.98 7.25
C PHE A 103 12.97 -3.40 6.76
N SER A 104 13.60 -4.23 7.59
CA SER A 104 14.05 -5.58 7.19
C SER A 104 14.18 -6.48 8.42
N SER A 105 13.91 -7.77 8.24
CA SER A 105 14.12 -8.79 9.28
C SER A 105 15.54 -8.77 9.86
N THR A 106 16.54 -8.51 9.02
CA THR A 106 17.96 -8.37 9.40
C THR A 106 18.24 -7.19 10.33
N SER A 107 17.33 -6.22 10.35
CA SER A 107 17.45 -4.98 11.11
C SER A 107 16.75 -5.06 12.47
N TYR A 108 15.71 -5.87 12.64
CA TYR A 108 14.83 -5.86 13.83
C TYR A 108 15.56 -6.05 15.17
N ALA A 109 16.60 -6.87 15.21
CA ALA A 109 17.40 -7.07 16.42
C ALA A 109 18.37 -5.91 16.73
N PHE A 110 18.55 -4.99 15.78
CA PHE A 110 19.47 -3.86 15.87
C PHE A 110 18.79 -2.53 16.21
N LEU A 111 17.45 -2.47 16.22
CA LEU A 111 16.69 -1.27 16.58
C LEU A 111 17.07 -0.78 17.99
N ARG A 112 16.94 0.53 18.15
CA ARG A 112 17.23 1.26 19.38
C ARG A 112 16.00 2.02 19.85
N GLU A 113 15.96 2.29 21.14
CA GLU A 113 15.04 3.27 21.72
C GLU A 113 15.41 4.68 21.23
N GLU A 114 14.54 5.66 21.47
CA GLU A 114 14.75 7.05 21.04
C GLU A 114 15.99 7.70 21.70
N ASP A 115 16.39 7.23 22.88
CA ASP A 115 17.62 7.66 23.56
C ASP A 115 18.90 6.95 23.04
N GLY A 116 18.75 6.07 22.04
CA GLY A 116 19.82 5.31 21.43
C GLY A 116 20.17 4.02 22.18
N THR A 117 19.48 3.65 23.26
CA THR A 117 19.70 2.37 23.94
C THR A 117 19.25 1.19 23.06
N PRO A 118 20.02 0.08 22.96
CA PRO A 118 19.59 -1.10 22.21
C PRO A 118 18.29 -1.69 22.75
N ARG A 119 17.30 -1.92 21.88
CA ARG A 119 16.05 -2.61 22.25
C ARG A 119 16.28 -4.09 22.55
N THR A 120 17.19 -4.70 21.81
CA THR A 120 17.60 -6.10 22.01
C THR A 120 18.83 -6.14 22.90
N PRO A 121 18.86 -6.99 23.95
CA PRO A 121 20.03 -7.16 24.79
C PRO A 121 21.30 -7.44 23.96
N ARG A 122 22.42 -6.83 24.35
CA ARG A 122 23.70 -6.96 23.66
C ARG A 122 24.65 -7.90 24.38
N ASP A 123 25.44 -8.64 23.61
CA ASP A 123 26.56 -9.42 24.12
C ASP A 123 27.65 -8.44 24.61
N PRO A 124 28.12 -8.53 25.86
CA PRO A 124 29.09 -7.57 26.41
C PRO A 124 30.46 -7.55 25.72
N GLN A 125 30.83 -8.61 25.00
CA GLN A 125 32.11 -8.72 24.31
C GLN A 125 32.03 -8.25 22.86
N THR A 126 30.98 -8.65 22.15
CA THR A 126 30.85 -8.36 20.71
C THR A 126 29.98 -7.14 20.41
N ASN A 127 29.17 -6.70 21.37
CA ASN A 127 28.14 -5.67 21.22
C ASN A 127 27.06 -6.02 20.16
N LEU A 128 26.96 -7.30 19.77
CA LEU A 128 25.93 -7.81 18.85
C LEU A 128 24.68 -8.27 19.63
N PRO A 129 23.50 -8.42 18.98
CA PRO A 129 22.31 -8.94 19.65
C PRO A 129 22.56 -10.30 20.31
N ALA A 130 22.16 -10.44 21.59
CA ALA A 130 22.49 -11.59 22.44
C ALA A 130 21.42 -12.70 22.47
N LEU A 131 20.30 -12.54 21.77
CA LEU A 131 19.20 -13.51 21.81
C LEU A 131 19.41 -14.71 20.86
N GLY A 132 20.56 -14.78 20.20
CA GLY A 132 20.88 -15.81 19.20
C GLY A 132 20.42 -15.40 17.79
N GLN A 133 20.54 -16.36 16.87
CA GLN A 133 20.16 -16.22 15.47
C GLN A 133 19.22 -17.37 15.08
N ASP A 134 18.41 -17.16 14.05
CA ASP A 134 17.62 -18.22 13.42
C ASP A 134 18.45 -19.07 12.45
N SER A 135 17.78 -19.96 11.70
CA SER A 135 18.43 -20.85 10.73
C SER A 135 19.07 -20.13 9.55
N ASP A 136 18.66 -18.89 9.26
CA ASP A 136 19.18 -18.07 8.17
C ASP A 136 20.24 -17.08 8.67
N TYR A 137 20.74 -17.28 9.90
CA TYR A 137 21.72 -16.43 10.58
C TYR A 137 21.23 -15.00 10.83
N ILE A 138 19.91 -14.80 10.90
CA ILE A 138 19.31 -13.51 11.26
C ILE A 138 19.18 -13.43 12.77
N TYR A 139 19.66 -12.33 13.36
CA TYR A 139 19.58 -12.12 14.81
C TYR A 139 18.13 -12.02 15.30
N LEU A 140 17.84 -12.68 16.41
CA LEU A 140 16.52 -12.65 17.03
C LEU A 140 16.30 -11.32 17.77
N ALA A 141 15.21 -10.65 17.44
CA ALA A 141 14.83 -9.38 18.06
C ALA A 141 14.15 -9.58 19.42
N SER A 142 14.22 -8.55 20.27
CA SER A 142 13.46 -8.53 21.53
C SER A 142 11.95 -8.64 21.28
N LYS A 143 11.25 -9.26 22.24
CA LYS A 143 9.78 -9.30 22.26
C LYS A 143 9.12 -7.92 22.38
N SER A 144 9.89 -6.89 22.76
CA SER A 144 9.46 -5.48 22.74
C SER A 144 9.56 -4.82 21.36
N THR A 145 10.16 -5.50 20.37
CA THR A 145 10.17 -5.07 18.96
C THR A 145 9.10 -5.82 18.18
N VAL A 146 9.21 -7.14 18.18
CA VAL A 146 8.33 -8.04 17.41
C VAL A 146 7.97 -9.25 18.26
N THR A 147 6.72 -9.67 18.20
CA THR A 147 6.23 -10.83 18.95
C THR A 147 5.18 -11.58 18.16
N LYS A 148 4.73 -12.72 18.69
CA LYS A 148 3.67 -13.53 18.09
C LYS A 148 2.38 -13.38 18.88
N VAL A 149 1.27 -13.12 18.19
CA VAL A 149 -0.07 -13.11 18.77
C VAL A 149 -0.92 -14.21 18.13
N GLN A 150 -1.88 -14.74 18.90
CA GLN A 150 -2.84 -15.71 18.41
C GLN A 150 -4.16 -15.01 18.07
N ARG A 151 -4.62 -15.17 16.83
CA ARG A 151 -5.95 -14.71 16.38
C ARG A 151 -6.85 -15.92 16.16
N ILE A 152 -8.07 -15.85 16.68
CA ILE A 152 -9.13 -16.76 16.23
C ILE A 152 -9.54 -16.30 14.83
N TRP A 153 -9.52 -17.21 13.88
CA TRP A 153 -9.79 -16.91 12.48
C TRP A 153 -10.99 -17.72 12.00
N VAL A 154 -12.14 -17.07 11.86
CA VAL A 154 -13.37 -17.72 11.42
C VAL A 154 -13.61 -17.47 9.94
N SER A 155 -13.93 -18.51 9.19
CA SER A 155 -14.39 -18.46 7.81
C SER A 155 -15.83 -18.97 7.70
N ALA A 156 -16.37 -19.06 6.48
CA ALA A 156 -17.69 -19.64 6.26
C ALA A 156 -17.75 -21.14 6.58
N VAL A 157 -16.60 -21.83 6.62
CA VAL A 157 -16.53 -23.30 6.71
C VAL A 157 -15.61 -23.83 7.81
N SER A 158 -14.81 -22.98 8.45
CA SER A 158 -13.86 -23.41 9.49
C SER A 158 -13.59 -22.31 10.51
N THR A 159 -13.08 -22.72 11.67
CA THR A 159 -12.44 -21.83 12.65
C THR A 159 -11.05 -22.37 12.92
N THR A 160 -10.03 -21.54 12.70
CA THR A 160 -8.63 -21.88 12.96
C THR A 160 -8.01 -20.88 13.94
N ILE A 161 -6.83 -21.20 14.48
CA ILE A 161 -6.04 -20.25 15.27
C ILE A 161 -4.81 -19.89 14.43
N ARG A 162 -4.69 -18.62 14.06
CA ARG A 162 -3.51 -18.10 13.37
C ARG A 162 -2.52 -17.54 14.37
N THR A 163 -1.24 -17.85 14.17
CA THR A 163 -0.15 -17.21 14.89
C THR A 163 0.47 -16.18 13.97
N ILE A 164 0.32 -14.90 14.32
CA ILE A 164 0.72 -13.77 13.49
C ILE A 164 1.90 -13.07 14.16
N ASP A 165 2.94 -12.76 13.40
CA ASP A 165 4.03 -11.91 13.86
C ASP A 165 3.58 -10.45 13.81
N VAL A 166 3.81 -9.70 14.88
CA VAL A 166 3.33 -8.32 15.01
C VAL A 166 4.43 -7.42 15.54
N PHE A 167 4.50 -6.19 15.05
CA PHE A 167 5.27 -5.14 15.69
C PHE A 167 4.54 -4.65 16.95
N VAL A 168 5.26 -4.57 18.05
CA VAL A 168 4.79 -3.95 19.31
C VAL A 168 5.57 -2.68 19.64
N LEU A 169 6.20 -2.10 18.61
CA LEU A 169 6.95 -0.86 18.70
C LEU A 169 6.05 0.31 19.14
N PRO A 170 6.49 1.20 20.05
CA PRO A 170 5.60 2.15 20.72
C PRO A 170 4.89 3.13 19.78
N SER A 171 5.61 3.77 18.85
CA SER A 171 5.04 4.74 17.91
C SER A 171 4.20 4.03 16.85
N VAL A 172 4.66 2.90 16.31
CA VAL A 172 3.90 2.09 15.34
C VAL A 172 2.54 1.70 15.92
N LEU A 173 2.53 1.17 17.14
CA LEU A 173 1.29 0.74 17.79
C LEU A 173 0.39 1.94 18.14
N ALA A 174 0.96 3.08 18.54
CA ALA A 174 0.19 4.29 18.80
C ALA A 174 -0.50 4.82 17.54
N GLU A 175 0.23 4.92 16.42
CA GLU A 175 -0.31 5.35 15.12
C GLU A 175 -1.35 4.36 14.59
N ALA A 176 -1.09 3.05 14.66
CA ALA A 176 -2.05 2.04 14.23
C ALA A 176 -3.37 2.13 15.04
N ARG A 177 -3.28 2.21 16.37
CA ARG A 177 -4.48 2.35 17.24
C ARG A 177 -5.28 3.61 16.89
N ALA A 178 -4.59 4.73 16.64
CA ALA A 178 -5.23 5.99 16.28
C ALA A 178 -5.87 5.93 14.89
N HIS A 179 -5.16 5.38 13.90
CA HIS A 179 -5.62 5.28 12.51
C HIS A 179 -6.85 4.39 12.40
N TYR A 180 -6.79 3.17 12.91
CA TYR A 180 -7.90 2.22 12.84
C TYR A 180 -9.02 2.53 13.84
N ASN A 181 -8.81 3.45 14.79
CA ASN A 181 -9.68 3.65 15.95
C ASN A 181 -9.89 2.36 16.76
N CYS A 182 -8.78 1.68 17.09
CA CYS A 182 -8.79 0.44 17.86
C CYS A 182 -7.84 0.54 19.07
N PRO A 183 -8.28 1.03 20.23
CA PRO A 183 -7.42 1.17 21.41
C PRO A 183 -6.85 -0.15 21.95
N THR A 184 -7.52 -1.28 21.68
CA THR A 184 -7.15 -2.62 22.17
C THR A 184 -6.24 -3.39 21.21
N MET A 185 -5.76 -2.77 20.14
CA MET A 185 -4.79 -3.39 19.24
C MET A 185 -3.53 -3.77 20.02
N ASP A 186 -3.10 -5.01 19.90
CA ASP A 186 -2.01 -5.66 20.65
C ASP A 186 -0.70 -5.76 19.85
N GLY A 187 -0.72 -5.33 18.59
CA GLY A 187 0.42 -5.19 17.70
C GLY A 187 -0.04 -4.78 16.31
N MET A 188 0.89 -4.30 15.48
CA MET A 188 0.68 -4.12 14.05
C MET A 188 1.09 -5.40 13.32
N ASP A 189 0.12 -6.06 12.69
CA ASP A 189 0.31 -7.32 12.00
C ASP A 189 1.32 -7.17 10.84
N LEU A 190 2.28 -8.11 10.79
CA LEU A 190 3.22 -8.28 9.69
C LEU A 190 2.67 -9.32 8.72
N GLU A 191 3.01 -9.15 7.45
CA GLU A 191 2.65 -10.06 6.37
C GLU A 191 3.08 -11.49 6.69
N ASN A 192 2.21 -12.47 6.43
CA ASN A 192 2.44 -13.88 6.75
C ASN A 192 2.36 -14.81 5.52
N ASP A 193 2.25 -14.26 4.32
CA ASP A 193 2.26 -14.99 3.06
C ASP A 193 3.32 -14.42 2.08
N GLY A 194 3.47 -15.01 0.89
CA GLY A 194 4.41 -14.55 -0.14
C GLY A 194 5.88 -14.98 0.04
N GLY A 195 6.18 -15.85 1.01
CA GLY A 195 7.52 -16.41 1.25
C GLY A 195 8.49 -15.45 1.95
N SER A 196 9.77 -15.82 2.06
CA SER A 196 10.76 -15.09 2.87
C SER A 196 11.11 -13.69 2.38
N GLY A 197 10.84 -13.37 1.11
CA GLY A 197 10.99 -12.03 0.55
C GLY A 197 9.82 -11.09 0.85
N THR A 198 8.73 -11.62 1.41
CA THR A 198 7.48 -10.88 1.58
C THR A 198 6.99 -10.94 3.03
N ALA A 199 6.84 -12.16 3.56
CA ALA A 199 6.43 -12.39 4.93
C ALA A 199 7.46 -11.80 5.91
N PHE A 200 6.97 -11.26 7.02
CA PHE A 200 7.76 -10.68 8.12
C PHE A 200 8.55 -9.41 7.78
N VAL A 201 8.64 -9.02 6.51
CA VAL A 201 9.37 -7.82 6.04
C VAL A 201 8.44 -6.73 5.48
N HIS A 202 7.13 -6.93 5.59
CA HIS A 202 6.08 -5.99 5.20
C HIS A 202 4.96 -5.96 6.24
N PHE A 203 4.18 -4.88 6.26
CA PHE A 203 2.91 -4.88 6.97
C PHE A 203 1.87 -5.77 6.27
N GLU A 204 0.98 -6.37 7.07
CA GLU A 204 -0.09 -7.24 6.60
C GLU A 204 -0.97 -6.53 5.56
N LYS A 205 -0.99 -7.04 4.32
CA LYS A 205 -1.65 -6.36 3.22
C LYS A 205 -3.16 -6.26 3.39
N ARG A 206 -3.82 -7.24 4.01
CA ARG A 206 -5.27 -7.20 4.26
C ARG A 206 -5.72 -5.90 4.97
N ILE A 207 -4.90 -5.37 5.89
CA ILE A 207 -5.23 -4.18 6.68
C ILE A 207 -4.47 -2.92 6.24
N THR A 208 -3.49 -3.06 5.34
CA THR A 208 -2.67 -1.95 4.87
C THR A 208 -2.86 -1.56 3.40
N GLU A 209 -3.17 -2.53 2.55
CA GLU A 209 -3.43 -2.43 1.11
C GLU A 209 -2.46 -1.55 0.31
N ASP A 210 -2.67 -0.23 0.30
CA ASP A 210 -1.95 0.81 -0.43
C ASP A 210 -0.92 1.58 0.45
N GLU A 211 -0.62 1.09 1.64
CA GLU A 211 0.49 1.58 2.45
C GLU A 211 1.84 1.25 1.80
N LEU A 212 2.83 2.15 1.93
CA LEU A 212 4.15 2.00 1.31
C LEU A 212 4.76 0.62 1.53
N MET A 213 4.76 0.11 2.76
CA MET A 213 5.41 -1.14 3.16
C MET A 213 4.43 -2.32 3.21
N SER A 214 3.37 -2.29 2.39
CA SER A 214 2.50 -3.46 2.17
C SER A 214 3.19 -4.50 1.27
N GLY A 215 2.95 -5.80 1.51
CA GLY A 215 3.68 -6.91 0.89
C GLY A 215 3.51 -7.12 -0.61
N SER A 216 2.78 -6.25 -1.31
CA SER A 216 2.78 -6.24 -2.78
C SER A 216 2.40 -4.89 -3.32
N TYR A 217 2.91 -4.66 -4.52
CA TYR A 217 2.69 -3.47 -5.33
C TYR A 217 1.22 -3.05 -5.43
N SER A 218 0.97 -1.80 -5.04
CA SER A 218 -0.17 -1.00 -5.47
C SER A 218 0.34 0.12 -6.39
N LYS A 219 -0.43 0.48 -7.42
CA LYS A 219 -0.03 1.53 -8.38
C LYS A 219 0.21 2.88 -7.70
N ASP A 220 -0.58 3.18 -6.68
CA ASP A 220 -0.35 4.28 -5.76
C ASP A 220 -0.06 3.68 -4.38
N SER A 221 1.06 4.05 -3.77
CA SER A 221 1.34 3.71 -2.37
C SER A 221 1.60 4.98 -1.56
N TYR A 222 1.21 4.95 -0.29
CA TYR A 222 1.27 6.09 0.61
C TYR A 222 2.34 5.90 1.67
N VAL A 223 3.25 6.87 1.79
CA VAL A 223 4.14 7.00 2.96
C VAL A 223 3.30 7.46 4.14
N SER A 224 2.67 6.50 4.83
CA SER A 224 1.72 6.77 5.89
C SER A 224 2.40 7.12 7.21
N SER A 225 1.61 7.52 8.22
CA SER A 225 2.14 7.68 9.57
C SER A 225 2.66 6.37 10.16
N LEU A 226 2.21 5.20 9.67
CA LEU A 226 2.67 3.90 10.13
C LEU A 226 4.13 3.63 9.74
N THR A 227 4.48 3.81 8.45
CA THR A 227 5.86 3.70 7.98
C THR A 227 6.78 4.72 8.66
N LEU A 228 6.32 5.97 8.80
CA LEU A 228 7.10 7.00 9.49
C LEU A 228 7.32 6.65 10.98
N ALA A 229 6.30 6.11 11.65
CA ALA A 229 6.41 5.66 13.03
C ALA A 229 7.37 4.48 13.18
N TYR A 230 7.41 3.55 12.23
CA TYR A 230 8.43 2.50 12.20
C TYR A 230 9.83 3.12 12.20
N PHE A 231 10.10 4.04 11.27
CA PHE A 231 11.41 4.70 11.20
C PHE A 231 11.74 5.52 12.44
N LYS A 232 10.74 6.10 13.11
CA LYS A 232 10.93 6.75 14.42
C LYS A 232 11.35 5.74 15.47
N ASP A 233 10.65 4.60 15.55
CA ASP A 233 10.91 3.55 16.54
C ASP A 233 12.22 2.79 16.30
N THR A 234 12.86 2.95 15.14
CA THR A 234 14.22 2.42 14.92
C THR A 234 15.28 3.06 15.82
N GLY A 235 15.03 4.29 16.29
CA GLY A 235 16.02 5.09 17.02
C GLY A 235 17.15 5.63 16.14
N TRP A 236 17.08 5.45 14.82
CA TRP A 236 18.10 5.87 13.87
C TRP A 236 17.83 7.22 13.21
N TYR A 237 16.57 7.63 13.14
CA TYR A 237 16.11 8.76 12.35
C TYR A 237 15.29 9.74 13.18
N ASN A 238 15.53 11.03 12.97
CA ASN A 238 14.61 12.07 13.42
C ASN A 238 13.50 12.21 12.40
N VAL A 239 12.33 11.67 12.70
CA VAL A 239 11.22 11.60 11.75
C VAL A 239 10.24 12.76 11.96
N ASN A 240 9.96 13.51 10.89
CA ASN A 240 8.90 14.50 10.91
C ASN A 240 7.55 13.84 10.56
N MET A 241 6.76 13.51 11.58
CA MET A 241 5.44 12.88 11.42
C MET A 241 4.44 13.74 10.62
N SER A 242 4.64 15.07 10.54
CA SER A 242 3.76 15.94 9.75
C SER A 242 3.88 15.72 8.24
N MET A 243 4.88 14.96 7.80
CA MET A 243 5.10 14.59 6.40
C MET A 243 4.29 13.35 5.98
N ALA A 244 3.60 12.69 6.93
CA ALA A 244 2.74 11.55 6.63
C ALA A 244 1.72 11.92 5.55
N GLN A 245 1.66 11.12 4.50
CA GLN A 245 0.62 11.25 3.50
C GLN A 245 -0.72 10.81 4.10
N ASN A 246 -1.82 11.36 3.58
CA ASN A 246 -3.17 11.04 4.03
C ASN A 246 -3.62 9.67 3.49
N TRP A 247 -3.04 8.62 4.05
CA TRP A 247 -3.48 7.25 3.86
C TRP A 247 -4.85 7.05 4.55
N ARG A 248 -5.86 6.57 3.82
CA ARG A 248 -7.25 6.49 4.31
C ARG A 248 -7.76 5.06 4.46
N PHE A 249 -7.15 4.08 3.81
CA PHE A 249 -7.56 2.68 3.92
C PHE A 249 -7.49 2.22 5.39
N GLY A 250 -8.53 1.58 5.91
CA GLY A 250 -8.57 1.16 7.33
C GLY A 250 -9.04 2.22 8.32
N LYS A 251 -9.03 3.51 7.95
CA LYS A 251 -9.17 4.59 8.91
C LYS A 251 -10.54 4.55 9.61
N ASN A 252 -10.54 4.49 10.93
CA ASN A 252 -11.71 4.39 11.80
C ASN A 252 -12.60 3.14 11.62
N TRP A 253 -12.12 2.06 11.00
CA TRP A 253 -12.93 0.83 10.84
C TRP A 253 -12.99 -0.08 12.08
N GLY A 254 -12.25 0.29 13.14
CA GLY A 254 -12.34 -0.32 14.46
C GLY A 254 -11.64 -1.67 14.58
N CYS A 255 -11.67 -2.21 15.79
CA CYS A 255 -10.96 -3.45 16.13
C CYS A 255 -11.44 -4.67 15.35
N GLU A 256 -12.73 -4.72 15.00
CA GLU A 256 -13.31 -5.82 14.22
C GLU A 256 -12.64 -5.95 12.84
N PHE A 257 -12.22 -4.83 12.23
CA PHE A 257 -11.54 -4.85 10.94
C PHE A 257 -10.12 -5.42 11.05
N VAL A 258 -9.37 -4.99 12.06
CA VAL A 258 -7.96 -5.36 12.20
C VAL A 258 -7.77 -6.75 12.81
N GLN A 259 -8.55 -7.12 13.84
CA GLN A 259 -8.29 -8.33 14.65
C GLN A 259 -9.08 -9.57 14.22
N LEU A 260 -10.15 -9.41 13.42
CA LEU A 260 -10.96 -10.53 12.96
C LEU A 260 -10.74 -10.81 11.47
N SER A 261 -11.22 -11.96 11.01
CA SER A 261 -11.26 -12.25 9.58
C SER A 261 -12.21 -11.30 8.85
N CYS A 262 -11.99 -11.13 7.54
CA CYS A 262 -12.91 -10.35 6.71
C CYS A 262 -14.32 -10.94 6.69
N TYR A 263 -14.48 -12.26 6.85
CA TYR A 263 -15.80 -12.87 6.98
C TYR A 263 -16.55 -12.42 8.23
N GLU A 264 -15.90 -12.43 9.39
CA GLU A 264 -16.51 -11.97 10.64
C GLU A 264 -16.82 -10.48 10.59
N TYR A 265 -15.87 -9.67 10.12
CA TYR A 265 -16.09 -8.25 9.92
C TYR A 265 -17.31 -8.00 9.03
N MET A 266 -17.38 -8.64 7.84
CA MET A 266 -18.53 -8.48 6.93
C MET A 266 -19.84 -8.88 7.60
N LYS A 267 -19.87 -10.00 8.33
CA LYS A 267 -21.07 -10.42 9.06
C LYS A 267 -21.51 -9.42 10.12
N ILE A 268 -20.56 -8.86 10.87
CA ILE A 268 -20.85 -7.86 11.89
C ILE A 268 -21.39 -6.57 11.24
N GLN A 269 -20.77 -6.09 10.15
CA GLN A 269 -21.25 -4.89 9.46
C GLN A 269 -22.66 -5.09 8.89
N VAL A 270 -22.94 -6.24 8.26
CA VAL A 270 -24.29 -6.57 7.78
C VAL A 270 -25.30 -6.59 8.93
N ALA A 271 -24.96 -7.19 10.07
CA ALA A 271 -25.84 -7.21 11.24
C ALA A 271 -26.10 -5.82 11.84
N LYS A 272 -25.15 -4.90 11.70
CA LYS A 272 -25.26 -3.48 12.10
C LYS A 272 -25.92 -2.59 11.03
N ASN A 273 -26.30 -3.14 9.89
CA ASN A 273 -26.76 -2.39 8.71
C ASN A 273 -25.74 -1.33 8.22
N ASN A 274 -24.46 -1.65 8.35
CA ASN A 274 -23.34 -0.84 7.89
C ASN A 274 -22.79 -1.37 6.55
N PRO A 275 -22.09 -0.52 5.76
CA PRO A 275 -21.32 -0.99 4.61
C PRO A 275 -20.25 -2.01 5.02
N ILE A 276 -20.06 -3.03 4.18
CA ILE A 276 -19.01 -4.06 4.36
C ILE A 276 -17.61 -3.62 3.87
N THR A 277 -17.49 -2.38 3.42
CA THR A 277 -16.24 -1.75 2.96
C THR A 277 -15.09 -2.02 3.93
N PRO A 278 -13.88 -2.36 3.44
CA PRO A 278 -13.44 -2.36 2.03
C PRO A 278 -13.87 -3.60 1.26
N TYR A 279 -14.40 -4.60 1.97
CA TYR A 279 -14.70 -5.89 1.40
C TYR A 279 -15.97 -5.86 0.54
N CYS A 280 -16.14 -6.92 -0.25
CA CYS A 280 -17.21 -7.04 -1.22
C CYS A 280 -17.71 -8.47 -1.37
N ASN A 281 -18.95 -8.62 -1.83
CA ASN A 281 -19.62 -9.93 -1.94
C ASN A 281 -20.26 -10.16 -3.32
N LYS A 282 -19.92 -9.34 -4.31
CA LYS A 282 -20.44 -9.41 -5.67
C LYS A 282 -19.31 -9.70 -6.65
N LEU A 283 -19.63 -10.38 -7.74
CA LEU A 283 -18.64 -10.69 -8.77
C LEU A 283 -18.12 -9.40 -9.43
N SER A 284 -16.81 -9.40 -9.73
CA SER A 284 -16.06 -8.23 -10.19
C SER A 284 -16.70 -7.43 -11.32
N SER A 285 -17.35 -8.09 -12.28
CA SER A 285 -18.01 -7.46 -13.43
C SER A 285 -19.24 -6.62 -13.08
N THR A 286 -19.77 -6.74 -11.86
CA THR A 286 -21.06 -6.15 -11.46
C THR A 286 -21.00 -5.17 -10.29
N ASP A 287 -19.85 -5.01 -9.64
CA ASP A 287 -19.68 -4.17 -8.44
C ASP A 287 -18.51 -3.21 -8.62
N VAL A 288 -18.75 -2.16 -9.41
CA VAL A 288 -17.84 -1.03 -9.57
C VAL A 288 -18.47 0.21 -8.98
N LYS A 289 -17.74 0.91 -8.10
CA LYS A 289 -18.20 2.11 -7.40
C LYS A 289 -17.04 2.97 -6.94
N CYS A 290 -17.32 4.18 -6.52
CA CYS A 290 -16.34 5.02 -5.83
C CYS A 290 -15.88 4.38 -4.53
N LEU A 291 -14.56 4.39 -4.33
CA LEU A 291 -13.92 3.93 -3.11
C LEU A 291 -14.02 5.04 -2.07
N VAL A 292 -14.21 4.67 -0.80
CA VAL A 292 -14.31 5.68 0.28
C VAL A 292 -12.94 6.09 0.83
N TYR A 293 -11.91 5.32 0.50
CA TYR A 293 -10.53 5.50 0.93
C TYR A 293 -9.63 6.05 -0.19
N ASP A 294 -10.10 6.08 -1.43
CA ASP A 294 -9.39 6.65 -2.56
C ASP A 294 -10.31 7.56 -3.36
N ASP A 295 -9.77 8.61 -3.95
CA ASP A 295 -10.53 9.50 -4.86
C ASP A 295 -10.60 8.85 -6.26
N ALA A 296 -11.01 7.58 -6.27
CA ALA A 296 -11.05 6.70 -7.43
C ALA A 296 -12.27 5.78 -7.35
N PHE A 297 -12.63 5.18 -8.47
CA PHE A 297 -13.55 4.05 -8.49
C PHE A 297 -12.78 2.74 -8.54
N GLY A 298 -13.37 1.70 -7.99
CA GLY A 298 -12.80 0.38 -7.97
C GLY A 298 -13.86 -0.71 -8.12
N SER A 299 -13.38 -1.88 -8.52
CA SER A 299 -14.19 -3.09 -8.70
C SER A 299 -13.89 -4.07 -7.59
N CYS A 300 -14.89 -4.81 -7.15
CA CYS A 300 -14.67 -5.97 -6.29
C CYS A 300 -13.71 -6.98 -6.97
N ASP A 301 -12.65 -7.41 -6.30
CA ASP A 301 -11.71 -8.40 -6.84
C ASP A 301 -12.13 -9.86 -6.58
N LEU A 302 -13.39 -10.07 -6.17
CA LEU A 302 -13.97 -11.40 -5.99
C LEU A 302 -14.06 -12.12 -7.35
N GLN A 303 -13.33 -13.21 -7.46
CA GLN A 303 -13.22 -13.99 -8.68
C GLN A 303 -13.02 -15.48 -8.40
N ARG A 304 -13.23 -16.30 -9.44
CA ARG A 304 -12.93 -17.72 -9.39
C ARG A 304 -11.43 -17.95 -9.45
N GLN A 305 -10.90 -18.64 -8.47
CA GLN A 305 -9.52 -19.08 -8.37
C GLN A 305 -9.28 -20.33 -9.23
N LYS A 306 -8.01 -20.54 -9.61
CA LYS A 306 -7.60 -21.73 -10.38
C LYS A 306 -7.83 -23.00 -9.56
N GLU A 307 -7.38 -22.97 -8.31
CA GLU A 307 -7.46 -24.07 -7.35
C GLU A 307 -8.50 -23.80 -6.26
N LYS A 308 -8.89 -24.87 -5.56
CA LYS A 308 -9.78 -24.77 -4.39
C LYS A 308 -9.08 -23.96 -3.29
N VAL A 309 -9.78 -22.97 -2.75
CA VAL A 309 -9.26 -22.10 -1.70
C VAL A 309 -9.22 -22.87 -0.37
N PRO A 310 -8.17 -22.72 0.47
CA PRO A 310 -8.14 -23.31 1.81
C PRO A 310 -9.37 -22.92 2.64
N GLY A 311 -9.84 -23.82 3.52
CA GLY A 311 -11.08 -23.61 4.28
C GLY A 311 -11.10 -22.31 5.09
N GLU A 312 -9.96 -21.93 5.66
CA GLU A 312 -9.80 -20.68 6.42
C GLU A 312 -9.89 -19.40 5.59
N ASN A 313 -9.81 -19.52 4.26
CA ASN A 313 -9.91 -18.41 3.30
C ASN A 313 -11.20 -18.47 2.45
N GLN A 314 -12.16 -19.32 2.82
CA GLN A 314 -13.47 -19.39 2.19
C GLN A 314 -14.49 -18.54 2.96
N TYR A 315 -14.84 -17.37 2.44
CA TYR A 315 -15.59 -16.35 3.18
C TYR A 315 -17.08 -16.23 2.85
N PHE A 316 -17.62 -17.10 2.00
CA PHE A 316 -19.00 -16.97 1.52
C PHE A 316 -19.80 -18.25 1.73
N THR A 317 -21.00 -18.08 2.29
CA THR A 317 -22.04 -19.13 2.32
C THR A 317 -22.88 -19.15 1.04
N SER A 318 -22.90 -18.03 0.31
CA SER A 318 -23.61 -17.85 -0.97
C SER A 318 -23.03 -16.64 -1.72
N ILE A 319 -22.99 -16.72 -3.05
CA ILE A 319 -22.67 -15.61 -3.95
C ILE A 319 -23.68 -15.67 -5.09
N ASP A 320 -24.30 -14.53 -5.44
CA ASP A 320 -25.27 -14.46 -6.51
C ASP A 320 -24.67 -14.92 -7.84
N GLY A 321 -25.34 -15.86 -8.52
CA GLY A 321 -24.87 -16.44 -9.78
C GLY A 321 -23.80 -17.52 -9.65
N VAL A 322 -23.41 -17.93 -8.43
CA VAL A 322 -22.43 -18.99 -8.18
C VAL A 322 -23.09 -20.21 -7.54
N SER A 323 -22.80 -21.41 -8.06
CA SER A 323 -23.32 -22.66 -7.50
C SER A 323 -22.65 -23.02 -6.17
N ALA A 324 -23.35 -23.73 -5.28
CA ALA A 324 -22.78 -24.15 -4.00
C ALA A 324 -21.52 -25.03 -4.15
N SER A 325 -21.42 -25.82 -5.23
CA SER A 325 -20.24 -26.63 -5.55
C SER A 325 -19.04 -25.80 -5.99
N ASP A 326 -19.26 -24.61 -6.53
CA ASP A 326 -18.20 -23.71 -6.98
C ASP A 326 -17.75 -22.72 -5.91
N LEU A 327 -18.55 -22.46 -4.88
CA LEU A 327 -18.21 -21.52 -3.79
C LEU A 327 -16.79 -21.69 -3.22
N PRO A 328 -16.27 -22.91 -2.98
CA PRO A 328 -14.91 -23.09 -2.47
C PRO A 328 -13.78 -22.61 -3.40
N TYR A 329 -14.11 -22.23 -4.64
CA TYR A 329 -13.18 -21.66 -5.61
C TYR A 329 -13.30 -20.14 -5.73
N TYR A 330 -14.18 -19.47 -5.00
CA TYR A 330 -14.33 -18.01 -5.06
C TYR A 330 -13.73 -17.33 -3.84
N ALA A 331 -12.84 -16.38 -4.08
CA ALA A 331 -12.22 -15.52 -3.07
C ALA A 331 -11.61 -14.26 -3.72
N GLY A 332 -11.07 -13.35 -2.92
CA GLY A 332 -10.26 -12.23 -3.40
C GLY A 332 -9.01 -12.70 -4.14
N GLY A 333 -8.49 -11.85 -5.02
CA GLY A 333 -7.40 -12.21 -5.92
C GLY A 333 -6.09 -12.54 -5.18
N PRO A 334 -5.44 -11.54 -4.54
CA PRO A 334 -4.16 -11.72 -3.88
C PRO A 334 -4.23 -12.61 -2.64
N SER A 335 -3.25 -13.50 -2.49
CA SER A 335 -3.12 -14.33 -1.28
C SER A 335 -2.67 -13.51 -0.07
N LEU A 336 -1.82 -12.50 -0.30
CA LEU A 336 -1.34 -11.51 0.68
C LEU A 336 -2.46 -10.71 1.35
N SER A 337 -3.62 -10.54 0.70
CA SER A 337 -4.79 -9.94 1.35
C SER A 337 -5.63 -10.97 2.10
N ASP A 338 -5.03 -12.08 2.55
CA ASP A 338 -5.70 -13.28 3.06
C ASP A 338 -6.76 -13.86 2.12
N ARG A 339 -6.71 -13.57 0.81
CA ARG A 339 -7.82 -13.84 -0.14
C ARG A 339 -9.13 -13.14 0.23
N CYS A 340 -9.09 -12.12 1.09
CA CYS A 340 -10.24 -11.29 1.36
C CYS A 340 -10.60 -10.48 0.10
N PRO A 341 -11.87 -10.50 -0.33
CA PRO A 341 -12.29 -9.78 -1.51
C PRO A 341 -12.44 -8.31 -1.18
N ILE A 342 -11.65 -7.45 -1.85
CA ILE A 342 -11.52 -6.01 -1.61
C ILE A 342 -11.88 -5.27 -2.90
N HIS A 343 -12.49 -4.09 -2.78
CA HIS A 343 -12.61 -3.22 -3.94
C HIS A 343 -11.25 -2.62 -4.30
N ARG A 344 -10.74 -2.90 -5.50
CA ARG A 344 -9.46 -2.36 -5.95
C ARG A 344 -9.66 -1.32 -7.04
N VAL A 345 -8.82 -0.29 -7.02
CA VAL A 345 -8.85 0.81 -8.00
C VAL A 345 -8.87 0.24 -9.41
N CYS A 346 -9.84 0.68 -10.21
CA CYS A 346 -9.92 0.35 -11.62
C CYS A 346 -9.13 1.34 -12.47
N TYR A 347 -8.57 0.86 -13.57
CA TYR A 347 -7.91 1.71 -14.57
C TYR A 347 -8.67 1.59 -15.88
N SER A 348 -9.35 2.66 -16.29
CA SER A 348 -10.02 2.67 -17.59
C SER A 348 -9.07 3.12 -18.69
N GLN A 349 -8.85 2.25 -19.67
CA GLN A 349 -8.10 2.57 -20.90
C GLN A 349 -8.90 3.48 -21.84
N ASN A 350 -10.23 3.50 -21.71
CA ASN A 350 -11.13 4.25 -22.60
C ASN A 350 -11.97 5.27 -21.83
N ASN A 351 -12.02 6.50 -22.31
CA ASN A 351 -12.69 7.59 -21.64
C ASN A 351 -14.14 7.84 -22.13
N TYR A 352 -14.98 6.81 -22.10
CA TYR A 352 -16.36 6.93 -22.58
C TYR A 352 -17.25 7.79 -21.67
N ALA A 353 -16.95 7.85 -20.37
CA ALA A 353 -17.73 8.65 -19.42
C ALA A 353 -17.33 10.14 -19.36
N LEU A 354 -16.45 10.65 -20.25
CA LEU A 354 -15.92 12.04 -20.16
C LEU A 354 -15.20 12.31 -18.83
N GLN A 355 -14.47 11.32 -18.34
CA GLN A 355 -13.69 11.34 -17.12
C GLN A 355 -12.53 12.33 -17.22
N TYR A 356 -12.16 12.86 -16.07
CA TYR A 356 -10.99 13.67 -15.86
C TYR A 356 -10.23 13.12 -14.65
N PHE A 357 -8.93 12.85 -14.84
CA PHE A 357 -8.03 12.37 -13.79
C PHE A 357 -7.03 13.49 -13.49
N GLY A 358 -7.14 14.07 -12.30
CA GLY A 358 -6.30 15.17 -11.83
C GLY A 358 -6.49 15.40 -10.34
N GLN A 359 -5.64 16.24 -9.73
CA GLN A 359 -5.72 16.53 -8.29
C GLN A 359 -7.03 17.23 -7.87
N ASP A 360 -7.72 17.84 -8.83
CA ASP A 360 -9.02 18.48 -8.70
C ASP A 360 -10.16 17.62 -9.26
N SER A 361 -9.96 16.30 -9.33
CA SER A 361 -11.00 15.33 -9.66
C SER A 361 -11.66 14.73 -8.42
N ILE A 362 -12.90 14.29 -8.57
CA ILE A 362 -13.66 13.54 -7.58
C ILE A 362 -14.34 12.36 -8.26
N CYS A 363 -14.38 11.21 -7.59
CA CYS A 363 -15.19 10.09 -8.03
C CYS A 363 -16.66 10.32 -7.67
N VAL A 364 -17.55 10.08 -8.62
CA VAL A 364 -19.01 10.10 -8.41
C VAL A 364 -19.63 8.78 -8.82
N ASN A 365 -20.56 8.27 -8.01
CA ASN A 365 -21.32 7.07 -8.36
C ASN A 365 -22.42 7.44 -9.38
N HIS A 366 -22.73 6.53 -10.29
CA HIS A 366 -23.88 6.64 -11.19
C HIS A 366 -25.10 6.06 -10.51
N ASP A 367 -26.25 6.68 -10.74
CA ASP A 367 -27.52 6.18 -10.22
C ASP A 367 -27.99 4.99 -11.06
N THR A 368 -28.41 3.91 -10.40
CA THR A 368 -28.90 2.70 -11.06
C THR A 368 -30.29 2.88 -11.67
N TYR A 369 -31.02 3.96 -11.35
CA TYR A 369 -32.32 4.27 -11.94
C TYR A 369 -32.25 4.65 -13.43
N ALA A 370 -31.12 5.19 -13.90
CA ALA A 370 -30.93 5.49 -15.32
C ALA A 370 -29.48 5.21 -15.74
N PRO A 371 -29.26 4.28 -16.69
CA PRO A 371 -27.93 3.89 -17.11
C PRO A 371 -27.17 5.06 -17.72
N TRP A 372 -25.85 5.07 -17.50
CA TRP A 372 -24.96 5.99 -18.19
C TRP A 372 -24.72 5.51 -19.63
N ILE A 373 -25.09 6.36 -20.58
CA ILE A 373 -25.04 6.10 -22.02
C ILE A 373 -23.98 7.00 -22.64
N SER A 374 -23.13 6.42 -23.50
CA SER A 374 -22.15 7.16 -24.28
C SER A 374 -22.39 6.97 -25.78
N ILE A 375 -22.46 8.06 -26.54
CA ILE A 375 -22.59 8.04 -28.00
C ILE A 375 -21.29 8.57 -28.59
N VAL A 376 -20.54 7.72 -29.29
CA VAL A 376 -19.23 8.04 -29.88
C VAL A 376 -19.36 7.98 -31.40
N GLY A 377 -19.17 9.10 -32.09
CA GLY A 377 -19.25 9.15 -33.56
C GLY A 377 -20.59 8.65 -34.13
N GLY A 378 -21.69 8.80 -33.38
CA GLY A 378 -23.02 8.32 -33.75
C GLY A 378 -23.33 6.87 -33.37
N PHE A 379 -22.36 6.11 -32.83
CA PHE A 379 -22.58 4.75 -32.35
C PHE A 379 -22.92 4.73 -30.86
N TYR A 380 -24.00 4.01 -30.53
CA TYR A 380 -24.40 3.75 -29.14
C TYR A 380 -23.37 2.84 -28.48
N ARG A 381 -22.89 3.26 -27.31
CA ARG A 381 -22.14 2.45 -26.36
C ARG A 381 -22.87 2.51 -25.04
N ASP A 382 -23.47 1.37 -24.70
CA ASP A 382 -23.89 1.14 -23.35
C ASP A 382 -22.64 1.01 -22.48
N ILE A 383 -22.48 1.91 -21.52
CA ILE A 383 -21.45 1.79 -20.48
C ILE A 383 -22.08 1.56 -19.11
N SER A 384 -23.26 0.93 -19.06
CA SER A 384 -24.01 0.56 -17.83
C SER A 384 -23.23 -0.27 -16.80
N PHE A 385 -21.96 -0.58 -17.08
CA PHE A 385 -20.98 -1.11 -16.15
C PHE A 385 -19.65 -0.45 -16.55
N PRO A 386 -19.10 0.52 -15.79
CA PRO A 386 -19.19 0.68 -14.34
C PRO A 386 -20.02 1.87 -13.80
N TYR A 387 -20.63 1.68 -12.63
CA TYR A 387 -21.48 2.63 -11.89
C TYR A 387 -20.73 3.80 -11.21
N ALA A 388 -19.62 4.27 -11.78
CA ALA A 388 -18.87 5.41 -11.25
C ALA A 388 -17.90 6.02 -12.28
N SER A 389 -17.57 7.29 -12.11
CA SER A 389 -16.59 8.02 -12.95
C SER A 389 -15.90 9.15 -12.19
N CYS A 390 -14.69 9.52 -12.60
CA CYS A 390 -13.96 10.66 -12.03
C CYS A 390 -14.16 11.93 -12.86
N HIS A 391 -14.49 13.05 -12.22
CA HIS A 391 -14.73 14.33 -12.88
C HIS A 391 -14.11 15.49 -12.12
N LYS A 392 -13.79 16.56 -12.83
CA LYS A 392 -13.32 17.79 -12.21
C LYS A 392 -14.44 18.41 -11.37
N TYR A 393 -14.11 18.99 -10.22
CA TYR A 393 -15.09 19.64 -9.37
C TYR A 393 -14.56 20.92 -8.72
N ASN A 394 -15.48 21.82 -8.38
CA ASN A 394 -15.21 22.99 -7.56
C ASN A 394 -16.07 22.97 -6.31
N CYS A 395 -15.49 23.38 -5.19
CA CYS A 395 -16.22 23.60 -3.94
C CYS A 395 -16.75 25.02 -3.90
N SER A 396 -18.01 25.18 -3.51
CA SER A 396 -18.65 26.47 -3.26
C SER A 396 -19.32 26.48 -1.88
N SER A 397 -19.78 27.64 -1.44
CA SER A 397 -20.53 27.76 -0.17
C SER A 397 -21.91 27.10 -0.19
N VAL A 398 -22.38 26.64 -1.36
CA VAL A 398 -23.73 26.07 -1.57
C VAL A 398 -23.69 24.62 -2.07
N GLY A 399 -22.51 23.99 -2.10
CA GLY A 399 -22.33 22.61 -2.56
C GLY A 399 -21.19 22.47 -3.56
N ILE A 400 -21.23 21.38 -4.34
CA ILE A 400 -20.20 21.01 -5.30
C ILE A 400 -20.65 21.44 -6.70
N GLU A 401 -19.76 21.99 -7.51
CA GLU A 401 -19.97 22.14 -8.95
C GLU A 401 -19.17 21.05 -9.67
N LEU A 402 -19.86 20.12 -10.33
CA LEU A 402 -19.28 19.03 -11.08
C LEU A 402 -19.11 19.43 -12.56
N LEU A 403 -17.94 19.18 -13.13
CA LEU A 403 -17.63 19.48 -14.52
C LEU A 403 -17.48 18.17 -15.30
N VAL A 404 -18.48 17.87 -16.14
CA VAL A 404 -18.49 16.68 -17.01
C VAL A 404 -18.42 17.14 -18.47
N GLY A 405 -17.28 16.88 -19.13
CA GLY A 405 -17.03 17.44 -20.46
C GLY A 405 -17.15 18.97 -20.46
N GLN A 406 -18.05 19.52 -21.27
CA GLN A 406 -18.36 20.96 -21.30
C GLN A 406 -19.52 21.36 -20.37
N GLN A 407 -20.19 20.41 -19.72
CA GLN A 407 -21.31 20.70 -18.82
C GLN A 407 -20.80 21.00 -17.41
N VAL A 408 -21.36 22.03 -16.79
CA VAL A 408 -21.21 22.33 -15.37
C VAL A 408 -22.56 22.07 -14.70
N THR A 409 -22.57 21.22 -13.67
CA THR A 409 -23.78 20.86 -12.93
C THR A 409 -23.58 21.12 -11.45
N LYS A 410 -24.55 21.79 -10.82
CA LYS A 410 -24.57 21.98 -9.37
C LYS A 410 -25.05 20.70 -8.71
N CYS A 411 -24.28 20.26 -7.72
CA CYS A 411 -24.52 19.09 -6.92
C CYS A 411 -24.92 19.48 -5.50
N SER A 412 -26.16 19.18 -5.14
CA SER A 412 -26.61 19.19 -3.75
C SER A 412 -26.30 17.85 -3.09
N ASP A 413 -26.05 17.84 -1.79
CA ASP A 413 -25.64 16.64 -1.04
C ASP A 413 -26.62 15.46 -1.23
N GLY A 414 -26.13 14.35 -1.81
CA GLY A 414 -26.90 13.11 -2.00
C GLY A 414 -27.97 13.17 -3.09
N GLU A 415 -28.10 14.27 -3.82
CA GLU A 415 -29.05 14.41 -4.91
C GLU A 415 -28.63 13.58 -6.13
N SER A 416 -29.60 12.97 -6.83
CA SER A 416 -29.39 12.35 -8.12
C SER A 416 -29.61 13.37 -9.23
N ILE A 417 -28.56 13.70 -9.98
CA ILE A 417 -28.57 14.77 -10.98
C ILE A 417 -28.45 14.23 -12.41
N PRO A 418 -29.21 14.78 -13.37
CA PRO A 418 -29.06 14.44 -14.77
C PRO A 418 -27.82 15.07 -15.40
N ILE A 419 -27.05 14.23 -16.09
CA ILE A 419 -25.95 14.63 -16.95
C ILE A 419 -26.38 14.49 -18.41
N ASN A 420 -26.08 15.51 -19.22
CA ASN A 420 -26.21 15.53 -20.66
C ASN A 420 -25.04 16.35 -21.22
N ALA A 421 -23.87 15.71 -21.20
CA ALA A 421 -22.58 16.34 -21.45
C ALA A 421 -22.05 16.00 -22.85
N TYR A 422 -21.28 16.92 -23.42
CA TYR A 422 -20.57 16.72 -24.67
C TYR A 422 -19.08 17.06 -24.51
N GLY A 423 -18.22 16.27 -25.12
CA GLY A 423 -16.78 16.52 -25.18
C GLY A 423 -16.07 15.47 -26.03
N ASN A 424 -14.97 15.82 -26.71
CA ASN A 424 -14.13 14.87 -27.46
C ASN A 424 -14.91 13.93 -28.42
N ASN A 425 -15.95 14.43 -29.10
CA ASN A 425 -16.86 13.64 -29.96
C ASN A 425 -17.69 12.56 -29.25
N ILE A 426 -17.86 12.69 -27.93
CA ILE A 426 -18.67 11.83 -27.08
C ILE A 426 -19.85 12.64 -26.54
N ASN A 427 -21.06 12.09 -26.67
CA ASN A 427 -22.25 12.58 -25.95
C ASN A 427 -22.56 11.61 -24.82
N ALA A 428 -22.50 12.09 -23.57
CA ALA A 428 -22.73 11.28 -22.37
C ALA A 428 -24.03 11.70 -21.69
N ARG A 429 -24.89 10.73 -21.38
CA ARG A 429 -26.17 10.96 -20.69
C ARG A 429 -26.38 9.95 -19.58
N GLY A 430 -26.87 10.39 -18.42
CA GLY A 430 -27.12 9.50 -17.30
C GLY A 430 -27.49 10.26 -16.04
N LEU A 431 -27.57 9.54 -14.93
CA LEU A 431 -27.75 10.11 -13.60
C LEU A 431 -26.49 9.89 -12.76
N VAL A 432 -26.09 10.92 -12.01
CA VAL A 432 -24.98 10.86 -11.05
C VAL A 432 -25.51 11.15 -9.65
N LEU A 433 -25.04 10.37 -8.68
CA LEU A 433 -25.27 10.61 -7.27
C LEU A 433 -24.22 11.60 -6.74
N CYS A 434 -24.68 12.78 -6.33
CA CYS A 434 -23.82 13.82 -5.82
C CYS A 434 -23.16 13.42 -4.49
N PRO A 435 -21.83 13.51 -4.38
CA PRO A 435 -21.13 13.31 -3.11
C PRO A 435 -21.50 14.43 -2.13
N THR A 436 -21.34 14.16 -0.84
CA THR A 436 -21.60 15.19 0.19
C THR A 436 -20.51 16.24 0.20
N CYS A 437 -20.87 17.52 0.32
CA CYS A 437 -19.95 18.64 0.28
C CYS A 437 -18.89 18.57 1.39
N ASN A 438 -19.27 18.11 2.59
CA ASN A 438 -18.31 17.93 3.69
C ASN A 438 -17.28 16.84 3.38
N ALA A 439 -17.67 15.73 2.75
CA ALA A 439 -16.74 14.69 2.34
C ALA A 439 -15.83 15.17 1.20
N ALA A 440 -16.37 15.87 0.21
CA ALA A 440 -15.58 16.31 -0.95
C ALA A 440 -14.62 17.48 -0.65
N CYS A 441 -15.09 18.48 0.11
CA CYS A 441 -14.43 19.77 0.20
C CYS A 441 -13.52 19.95 1.42
N SER A 442 -13.63 19.07 2.43
CA SER A 442 -12.74 19.09 3.61
C SER A 442 -11.35 18.50 3.35
N HIS A 443 -11.16 17.78 2.23
CA HIS A 443 -9.92 17.04 1.92
C HIS A 443 -8.93 17.80 1.01
N ARG A 444 -9.18 19.06 0.65
CA ARG A 444 -8.27 19.84 -0.21
C ARG A 444 -6.96 20.31 0.44
N ASN A 445 -6.77 20.06 1.74
CA ASN A 445 -5.57 20.49 2.44
C ASN A 445 -4.57 19.33 2.63
N ILE A 446 -3.45 19.48 1.93
CA ILE A 446 -2.18 18.76 2.07
C ILE A 446 -2.12 17.45 1.28
N VAL A 447 -1.78 17.61 0.00
CA VAL A 447 -0.84 16.70 -0.63
C VAL A 447 0.36 17.54 -1.05
N VAL A 448 1.37 17.60 -0.19
CA VAL A 448 2.75 17.88 -0.64
C VAL A 448 3.18 16.59 -1.36
N LEU A 449 2.69 16.42 -2.59
CA LEU A 449 3.47 15.68 -3.57
C LEU A 449 4.70 16.55 -3.80
N ILE A 450 5.87 15.92 -3.82
CA ILE A 450 7.05 16.52 -4.41
C ILE A 450 6.62 16.94 -5.82
N ALA A 451 6.29 18.21 -5.98
CA ALA A 451 6.03 18.82 -7.26
C ALA A 451 7.37 18.81 -7.97
N LEU A 452 7.62 17.79 -8.79
CA LEU A 452 8.56 17.98 -9.87
C LEU A 452 7.86 18.92 -10.84
N PRO A 453 8.38 20.15 -11.06
CA PRO A 453 7.84 21.02 -12.09
C PRO A 453 7.88 20.26 -13.41
N ALA A 454 6.83 20.43 -14.23
CA ALA A 454 6.61 19.76 -15.51
C ALA A 454 7.73 19.92 -16.57
N ASN A 455 8.87 20.53 -16.22
CA ASN A 455 9.97 20.87 -17.11
C ASN A 455 11.14 19.86 -17.11
N TYR A 456 11.02 18.70 -16.46
CA TYR A 456 12.10 17.69 -16.45
C TYR A 456 11.83 16.40 -17.25
N LEU A 457 10.72 16.32 -18.00
CA LEU A 457 10.39 15.13 -18.80
C LEU A 457 10.75 15.22 -20.29
N LEU A 458 11.54 16.20 -20.71
CA LEU A 458 12.08 16.25 -22.07
C LEU A 458 13.51 16.79 -22.08
N ASN A 459 14.48 15.87 -22.07
CA ASN A 459 15.65 15.89 -22.95
C ASN A 459 16.19 14.47 -23.12
#